data_AF-A0A534SA41-F1
#
_entry.id   AF-A0A534SA41-F1
#
_cell.length_a   1.000
_cell.length_b   1.000
_cell.length_c   1.000
_cell.angle_alpha   90.00
_cell.angle_beta   90.00
_cell.angle_gamma   90.00
#
_symmetry.space_group_name_H-M   'P 1'
#
loop_
_entity.id
_entity.type
_entity.pdbx_description
1 polymer ?
#
loop_
_entity_poly.entity_id
_entity_poly.type
_entity_poly.pdbx_seq_one_letter_code
_entity_poly.pdbx_strand_id
1 'polypeptide(L)' 'MLPEGVKAEELQARYHNGVLEVTVPLPGAQMPKKVPVQIEGEERQSIAT' A
#
# COMPACT_ATOMS: atom_id res chain seq x y z
N MET A 1 -2.30 -7.58 13.97
CA MET A 1 -2.03 -7.58 12.51
C MET A 1 -1.03 -6.46 12.23
N LEU A 2 -0.01 -6.73 11.41
CA LEU A 2 0.99 -5.72 11.00
C LEU A 2 0.65 -5.18 9.61
N PRO A 3 1.07 -3.95 9.26
CA PRO A 3 0.96 -3.43 7.90
C PRO A 3 1.66 -4.31 6.87
N GLU A 4 1.19 -4.27 5.63
CA GLU A 4 1.82 -5.00 4.52
C GLU A 4 3.28 -4.56 4.32
N GLY A 5 4.17 -5.53 4.12
CA GLY A 5 5.60 -5.28 3.91
C GLY A 5 6.42 -5.06 5.19
N VAL A 6 5.79 -5.03 6.37
CA VAL A 6 6.51 -5.00 7.66
C VAL A 6 7.00 -6.40 8.00
N LYS A 7 8.30 -6.51 8.31
CA LYS A 7 8.89 -7.74 8.84
C LYS A 7 8.84 -7.72 10.36
N ALA A 8 8.29 -8.78 10.95
CA ALA A 8 8.13 -8.87 12.40
C ALA A 8 9.49 -8.87 13.13
N GLU A 9 10.51 -9.38 12.48
CA GLU A 9 11.88 -9.48 12.99
C GLU A 9 12.59 -8.12 13.07
N GLU A 10 12.05 -7.09 12.39
CA GLU A 10 12.60 -5.73 12.36
C GLU A 10 11.91 -4.80 13.38
N LEU A 11 10.94 -5.31 14.15
CA LEU A 11 10.27 -4.58 15.22
C LEU A 11 11.20 -4.33 16.40
N GLN A 12 11.15 -3.12 16.96
CA GLN A 12 11.87 -2.76 18.17
C GLN A 12 10.88 -2.48 19.30
N ALA A 13 11.16 -2.98 20.50
CA ALA A 13 10.32 -2.77 21.66
C ALA A 13 11.13 -2.24 22.84
N ARG A 14 10.58 -1.28 23.59
CA ARG A 14 11.17 -0.72 24.80
C ARG A 14 10.10 -0.60 25.88
N TYR A 15 10.40 -1.11 27.08
CA TYR A 15 9.52 -0.98 28.24
C TYR A 15 10.11 0.00 29.24
N HIS A 16 9.37 1.06 29.54
CA HIS A 16 9.81 2.08 30.50
C HIS A 16 8.61 2.77 31.15
N ASN A 17 8.73 3.14 32.43
CA ASN A 17 7.68 3.85 33.19
C ASN A 17 6.28 3.21 33.11
N GLY A 18 6.20 1.88 33.05
CA GLY A 18 4.92 1.17 32.92
C GLY A 18 4.35 1.13 31.50
N VAL A 19 5.07 1.64 30.49
CA VAL A 19 4.62 1.72 29.10
C VAL A 19 5.49 0.84 28.21
N LEU A 20 4.82 0.03 27.39
CA LEU A 20 5.44 -0.71 26.30
C LEU A 20 5.37 0.13 25.01
N GLU A 21 6.52 0.63 24.57
CA GLU A 21 6.68 1.30 23.28
C GLU A 21 7.12 0.28 22.23
N VAL A 22 6.43 0.24 21.09
CA VAL A 22 6.78 -0.60 19.95
C VAL A 22 6.99 0.28 18.73
N THR A 23 8.19 0.22 18.16
CA THR A 23 8.55 0.94 16.94
C THR A 23 8.46 -0.01 15.75
N VAL A 24 7.63 0.37 14.77
CA VAL A 24 7.46 -0.36 13.51
C VAL A 24 8.18 0.43 12.40
N PRO A 25 9.25 -0.11 11.79
CA PRO A 25 9.86 0.55 10.64
C PRO A 25 8.87 0.55 9.47
N LEU A 26 8.73 1.70 8.81
CA LEU A 26 7.97 1.76 7.57
C LEU A 26 8.71 0.95 6.49
N PRO A 27 8.00 0.08 5.74
CA PRO A 27 8.60 -0.59 4.59
C PRO A 27 9.16 0.47 3.63
N GLY A 28 10.32 0.19 3.02
CA GLY A 28 10.90 1.08 2.02
C GLY A 28 9.89 1.46 0.94
N ALA A 29 9.98 2.69 0.42
CA ALA A 29 9.05 3.20 -0.58
C ALA A 29 8.96 2.22 -1.75
N GLN A 30 7.80 1.58 -1.89
CA GLN A 30 7.53 0.75 -3.06
C GLN A 30 7.39 1.68 -4.25
N MET A 31 8.02 1.34 -5.38
CA MET A 31 7.80 2.09 -6.62
C MET A 31 6.29 2.15 -6.90
N PRO A 32 5.72 3.33 -7.17
CA PRO A 32 4.31 3.46 -7.44
C PRO A 32 3.92 2.55 -8.61
N LYS A 33 2.99 1.63 -8.39
CA LYS A 33 2.50 0.72 -9.42
C LYS A 33 1.44 1.46 -10.24
N LYS A 34 1.66 1.60 -11.54
CA LYS A 34 0.62 2.07 -12.47
C LYS A 34 -0.41 0.94 -12.64
N VAL A 35 -1.65 1.19 -12.22
CA VAL A 35 -2.76 0.26 -12.43
C VAL A 35 -3.46 0.64 -13.74
N PRO A 36 -3.39 -0.18 -14.81
CA PRO A 36 -4.11 0.11 -16.05
C PRO A 36 -5.62 -0.08 -15.82
N VAL A 37 -6.40 0.94 -16.17
CA VAL A 37 -7.86 0.85 -16.20
C VAL A 37 -8.28 0.45 -17.61
N GLN A 38 -8.97 -0.69 -17.73
CA GLN A 38 -9.59 -1.12 -18.98
C GLN A 38 -11.01 -0.54 -19.03
N ILE A 39 -11.37 0.06 -20.16
CA ILE A 39 -12.71 0.58 -20.42
C ILE A 39 -13.28 -0.31 -21.52
N GLU A 40 -14.35 -1.05 -21.23
CA GLU A 40 -15.07 -1.82 -22.26
C GLU A 40 -16.09 -0.91 -22.94
N GLY A 41 -15.96 -0.77 -24.27
CA GLY A 41 -17.01 -0.26 -25.17
C GLY A 41 -17.01 1.25 -25.42
N GLU A 42 -16.30 1.69 -26.47
CA GLU A 42 -16.70 2.86 -27.26
C GLU A 42 -17.00 2.38 -28.69
N GLU A 43 -18.19 1.81 -28.86
CA GLU A 43 -18.74 1.57 -30.19
C GLU A 43 -19.01 2.95 -30.80
N ARG A 44 -18.16 3.35 -31.75
CA ARG A 44 -18.35 4.58 -32.52
C ARG A 44 -19.67 4.46 -33.27
N GLN A 45 -20.75 5.01 -32.72
CA GLN A 45 -21.92 5.33 -33.53
C GLN A 45 -21.50 6.41 -34.53
N SER A 46 -21.22 5.98 -35.74
CA SER A 46 -21.16 6.82 -36.92
C SER A 46 -22.52 7.50 -37.10
N ILE A 47 -22.59 8.79 -36.77
CA ILE A 47 -23.68 9.64 -37.26
C ILE A 47 -23.52 9.78 -38.77
N ALA A 48 -24.37 9.09 -39.52
CA ALA A 48 -24.50 9.30 -40.95
C ALA A 48 -25.37 10.55 -41.21
N THR A 49 -24.90 11.29 -42.22
CA THR A 49 -25.39 12.46 -42.95
C THR A 49 -26.86 12.86 -42.80
#